data_AF-A0A5C1WKG5-F1
#
_entry.id   AF-A0A5C1WKG5-F1
#
_cell.length_a   1.000
_cell.length_b   1.000
_cell.length_c   1.000
_cell.angle_alpha   90.00
_cell.angle_beta   90.00
_cell.angle_gamma   90.00
#
_symmetry.space_group_name_H-M   'P 1'
#
loop_
_entity.id
_entity.type
_entity.pdbx_description
1 polymer ?
#
loop_
_entity_poly.entity_id
_entity_poly.type
_entity_poly.pdbx_seq_one_letter_code
_entity_poly.pdbx_strand_id
1 'polypeptide(L)'
;MVALPQRNVPTYADSLAFEAKAMALRGLRFLREKFTAEPVTRHRPSIRLAAAPVLGRAGSPLWTNVAGARDRELTAGKVQNLRMALKGLDGVEVPAGAVLSFWKQVGRASRARGYVPGRELREGCLIASVGGGLCQLSNALYEAALAAGLEIVERHAHSRVVPGSRAQLGRDATVFWNYVDFRIRSPHAFRIEASMSRDRLEIVLRGHGRANAAEPPIEKPPSGPTVHDCTQCGQQDCHRNDPERPLRAGVPTAWLVDACWPEFAALLKQRAGNEDALFLPSRHLGAVRYGWPAGIAGSETTATIATLRRSLALRGATGGSLQAKALQGDARLAAAYAARLSHRHTHLVVSQNLLPHLWLSGALQGRSFEVLMERLPLAVLQARLDAAAAHHPESPTLADFRAPETIVAAESAALAAADRLLTPHVEIAALEPFRTQLLDWSPARPLPAARGGRTLLFPASALGRKGAYALREALYGLPVELAVKGHARESLGFWGNMPVRFMAPGETPAMLAGVVLPALVEHQPRLLLAALAAGLPVIATPACGLSARPGLTLVPEDDPAALRQAIEALLG
;
A
#
# COMPACT_ATOMS: atom_id res chain seq x y z
N MET A 1 32.69 46.83 -31.70
CA MET A 1 32.57 45.63 -30.83
C MET A 1 31.45 44.77 -31.39
N VAL A 2 31.82 43.69 -32.09
CA VAL A 2 30.86 42.72 -32.64
C VAL A 2 30.25 41.99 -31.44
N ALA A 3 28.93 42.12 -31.25
CA ALA A 3 28.20 41.33 -30.27
C ALA A 3 28.38 39.84 -30.63
N LEU A 4 28.99 39.08 -29.72
CA LEU A 4 29.06 37.62 -29.84
C LEU A 4 27.63 37.09 -29.97
N PRO A 5 27.34 36.21 -30.96
CA PRO A 5 26.00 35.65 -31.11
C PRO A 5 25.62 34.92 -29.81
N GLN A 6 24.42 35.19 -29.30
CA GLN A 6 23.87 34.46 -28.14
C GLN A 6 23.87 32.97 -28.48
N ARG A 7 24.77 32.22 -27.84
CA ARG A 7 24.88 30.76 -28.02
C ARG A 7 23.69 30.11 -27.32
N ASN A 8 22.74 29.61 -28.09
CA ASN A 8 21.47 29.06 -27.60
C ASN A 8 21.55 27.59 -27.14
N VAL A 9 22.65 26.88 -27.38
CA VAL A 9 22.81 25.45 -27.04
C VAL A 9 24.04 25.25 -26.15
N PRO A 10 23.89 24.63 -24.95
CA PRO A 10 25.01 24.31 -24.07
C PRO A 10 26.00 23.33 -24.72
N THR A 11 27.28 23.44 -24.42
CA THR A 11 28.35 22.56 -24.92
C THR A 11 28.86 21.58 -23.86
N TYR A 12 29.63 20.55 -24.27
CA TYR A 12 30.32 19.66 -23.35
C TYR A 12 31.34 20.39 -22.47
N ALA A 13 31.99 21.45 -22.98
CA ALA A 13 32.91 22.28 -22.21
C ALA A 13 32.18 23.00 -21.06
N ASP A 14 30.96 23.49 -21.30
CA ASP A 14 30.12 24.11 -20.25
C ASP A 14 29.78 23.09 -19.15
N SER A 15 29.46 21.84 -19.52
CA SER A 15 29.24 20.76 -18.55
C SER A 15 30.49 20.40 -17.74
N LEU A 16 31.66 20.36 -18.37
CA LEU A 16 32.93 20.09 -17.68
C LEU A 16 33.29 21.23 -16.71
N ALA A 17 33.12 22.48 -17.14
CA ALA A 17 33.34 23.65 -16.29
C ALA A 17 32.39 23.63 -15.08
N PHE A 18 31.12 23.29 -15.28
CA PHE A 18 30.16 23.13 -14.20
C PHE A 18 30.59 22.04 -13.20
N GLU A 19 30.99 20.86 -13.66
CA GLU A 19 31.44 19.77 -12.78
C GLU A 19 32.72 20.12 -12.02
N ALA A 20 33.69 20.78 -12.67
CA ALA A 20 34.90 21.27 -12.02
C ALA A 20 34.58 22.27 -10.89
N LYS A 21 33.70 23.24 -11.18
CA LYS A 21 33.20 24.19 -10.18
C LYS A 21 32.47 23.48 -9.03
N ALA A 22 31.60 22.53 -9.34
CA ALA A 22 30.89 21.75 -8.34
C ALA A 22 31.84 20.90 -7.49
N MET A 23 32.91 20.35 -8.05
CA MET A 23 33.94 19.62 -7.29
C MET A 23 34.68 20.55 -6.32
N ALA A 24 35.12 21.72 -6.79
CA ALA A 24 35.78 22.71 -5.95
C ALA A 24 34.87 23.17 -4.79
N LEU A 25 33.61 23.49 -5.07
CA LEU A 25 32.64 23.90 -4.05
C LEU A 25 32.32 22.77 -3.04
N ARG A 26 32.26 21.51 -3.49
CA ARG A 26 32.15 20.35 -2.59
C ARG A 26 33.36 20.23 -1.67
N GLY A 27 34.58 20.42 -2.20
CA GLY A 27 35.82 20.42 -1.41
C GLY A 27 35.84 21.54 -0.37
N LEU A 28 35.49 22.76 -0.78
CA LEU A 28 35.38 23.91 0.13
C LEU A 28 34.33 23.68 1.21
N ARG A 29 33.16 23.13 0.86
CA ARG A 29 32.12 22.76 1.83
C ARG A 29 32.63 21.72 2.83
N PHE A 30 33.33 20.69 2.35
CA PHE A 30 33.90 19.66 3.22
C PHE A 30 34.91 20.26 4.21
N LEU A 31 35.82 21.13 3.76
CA LEU A 31 36.77 21.81 4.64
C LEU A 31 36.03 22.67 5.67
N ARG A 32 35.06 23.48 5.25
CA ARG A 32 34.26 24.31 6.16
C ARG A 32 33.52 23.49 7.22
N GLU A 33 32.96 22.34 6.84
CA GLU A 33 32.28 21.45 7.79
C GLU A 33 33.25 20.68 8.69
N LYS A 34 34.47 20.42 8.26
CA LYS A 34 35.49 19.76 9.09
C LYS A 34 35.99 20.67 10.22
N PHE A 35 36.03 21.97 9.98
CA PHE A 35 36.57 22.95 10.92
C PHE A 35 35.49 23.81 11.61
N THR A 36 34.20 23.50 11.43
CA THR A 36 33.12 24.20 12.13
C THR A 36 33.03 23.77 13.59
N ALA A 37 32.76 24.71 14.50
CA ALA A 37 32.57 24.42 15.92
C ALA A 37 31.24 23.69 16.20
N GLU A 38 30.23 23.90 15.36
CA GLU A 38 28.91 23.24 15.43
C GLU A 38 28.75 22.21 14.31
N PRO A 39 29.10 20.92 14.54
CA PRO A 39 28.98 19.90 13.51
C PRO A 39 27.51 19.59 13.21
N VAL A 40 27.16 19.59 11.92
CA VAL A 40 25.82 19.21 11.48
C VAL A 40 25.72 17.68 11.40
N THR A 41 24.91 17.11 12.29
CA THR A 41 24.70 15.66 12.40
C THR A 41 23.38 15.21 11.79
N ARG A 42 23.28 13.91 11.50
CA ARG A 42 22.02 13.29 11.09
C ARG A 42 21.16 13.02 12.31
N HIS A 43 19.86 13.29 12.21
CA HIS A 43 18.89 13.08 13.28
C HIS A 43 18.13 11.76 13.07
N ARG A 44 17.61 11.19 14.15
CA ARG A 44 16.96 9.87 14.15
C ARG A 44 15.44 10.01 14.20
N PRO A 45 14.69 9.05 13.62
CA PRO A 45 13.27 8.93 13.87
C PRO A 45 12.99 8.65 15.35
N SER A 46 11.91 9.21 15.87
CA SER A 46 11.38 8.94 17.22
C SER A 46 9.85 9.10 17.21
N ILE A 47 9.18 8.97 18.35
CA ILE A 47 7.71 9.15 18.48
C ILE A 47 7.32 10.14 19.58
N ARG A 48 8.30 10.73 20.29
CA ARG A 48 8.06 11.59 21.45
C ARG A 48 7.23 12.82 21.11
N LEU A 49 7.40 13.34 19.91
CA LEU A 49 6.69 14.51 19.38
C LEU A 49 5.60 14.15 18.38
N ALA A 50 5.24 12.87 18.22
CA ALA A 50 4.20 12.44 17.27
C ALA A 50 2.82 13.04 17.61
N ALA A 51 2.51 13.17 18.90
CA ALA A 51 1.26 13.78 19.39
C ALA A 51 1.37 15.30 19.62
N ALA A 52 2.54 15.91 19.36
CA ALA A 52 2.72 17.34 19.61
C ALA A 52 1.89 18.22 18.66
N PRO A 53 1.55 19.46 19.05
CA PRO A 53 0.84 20.40 18.18
C PRO A 53 1.56 20.67 16.86
N VAL A 54 0.79 21.01 15.82
CA VAL A 54 1.34 21.44 14.53
C VAL A 54 1.90 22.86 14.67
N LEU A 55 3.18 23.03 14.36
CA LEU A 55 3.87 24.32 14.29
C LEU A 55 3.71 24.97 12.93
N GLY A 56 3.88 24.18 11.86
CA GLY A 56 3.82 24.65 10.49
C GLY A 56 3.49 23.52 9.52
N ARG A 57 2.86 23.86 8.40
CA ARG A 57 2.47 22.91 7.37
C ARG A 57 2.66 23.52 5.99
N ALA A 58 3.16 22.72 5.07
CA ALA A 58 3.20 23.08 3.66
C ALA A 58 2.91 21.85 2.81
N GLY A 59 2.36 22.09 1.61
CA GLY A 59 2.17 21.02 0.64
C GLY A 59 2.13 21.55 -0.77
N SER A 60 2.41 20.67 -1.72
CA SER A 60 2.47 21.01 -3.15
C SER A 60 1.93 19.86 -4.01
N PRO A 61 1.26 20.15 -5.15
CA PRO A 61 0.81 19.10 -6.04
C PRO A 61 2.00 18.34 -6.67
N LEU A 62 1.86 17.03 -6.84
CA LEU A 62 2.87 16.16 -7.43
C LEU A 62 2.86 16.24 -8.96
N TRP A 63 1.68 16.38 -9.56
CA TRP A 63 1.46 16.33 -11.01
C TRP A 63 1.08 17.70 -11.55
N THR A 64 2.08 18.54 -11.84
CA THR A 64 1.90 19.91 -12.36
C THR A 64 2.57 20.05 -13.73
N ASN A 65 1.91 20.75 -14.66
CA ASN A 65 2.46 21.08 -15.98
C ASN A 65 2.97 19.85 -16.73
N VAL A 66 2.17 18.78 -16.78
CA VAL A 66 2.53 17.51 -17.43
C VAL A 66 2.05 17.51 -18.88
N ALA A 67 2.97 17.71 -19.83
CA ALA A 67 2.69 17.72 -21.26
C ALA A 67 3.35 16.53 -21.99
N GLY A 68 2.54 15.61 -22.51
CA GLY A 68 3.01 14.46 -23.28
C GLY A 68 3.67 13.33 -22.45
N ALA A 69 4.05 12.26 -23.13
CA ALA A 69 4.52 11.02 -22.50
C ALA A 69 5.86 11.18 -21.75
N ARG A 70 6.81 11.95 -22.32
CA ARG A 70 8.14 12.19 -21.72
C ARG A 70 8.06 12.90 -20.39
N ASP A 71 7.28 13.96 -20.35
CA ASP A 71 7.07 14.74 -19.13
C ASP A 71 6.39 13.90 -18.05
N ARG A 72 5.37 13.13 -18.44
CA ARG A 72 4.68 12.22 -17.52
C ARG A 72 5.63 11.21 -16.90
N GLU A 73 6.54 10.63 -17.69
CA GLU A 73 7.56 9.69 -17.20
C GLU A 73 8.55 10.36 -16.25
N LEU A 74 9.07 11.54 -16.59
CA LEU A 74 9.99 12.28 -15.72
C LEU A 74 9.31 12.79 -14.44
N THR A 75 8.02 13.09 -14.50
CA THR A 75 7.20 13.44 -13.33
C THR A 75 6.99 12.23 -12.43
N ALA A 76 6.70 11.05 -12.99
CA ALA A 76 6.68 9.80 -12.23
C ALA A 76 8.04 9.49 -11.58
N GLY A 77 9.14 9.78 -12.29
CA GLY A 77 10.50 9.69 -11.77
C GLY A 77 10.76 10.64 -10.60
N LYS A 78 10.29 11.90 -10.70
CA LYS A 78 10.30 12.85 -9.58
C LYS A 78 9.56 12.28 -8.37
N VAL A 79 8.34 11.76 -8.54
CA VAL A 79 7.56 11.18 -7.43
C VAL A 79 8.31 10.03 -6.76
N GLN A 80 8.99 9.18 -7.53
CA GLN A 80 9.88 8.15 -6.98
C GLN A 80 11.05 8.74 -6.19
N ASN A 81 11.70 9.78 -6.70
CA ASN A 81 12.81 10.44 -5.99
C ASN A 81 12.36 11.07 -4.67
N LEU A 82 11.19 11.71 -4.65
CA LEU A 82 10.56 12.23 -3.45
C LEU A 82 10.29 11.09 -2.46
N ARG A 83 9.65 10.00 -2.89
CA ARG A 83 9.41 8.79 -2.07
C ARG A 83 10.68 8.26 -1.41
N MET A 84 11.80 8.25 -2.15
CA MET A 84 13.09 7.80 -1.60
C MET A 84 13.69 8.81 -0.60
N ALA A 85 13.55 10.11 -0.84
CA ALA A 85 14.03 11.15 0.08
C ALA A 85 13.20 11.24 1.36
N LEU A 86 11.88 11.00 1.29
CA LEU A 86 10.98 10.99 2.45
C LEU A 86 11.42 9.97 3.51
N LYS A 87 11.97 8.82 3.12
CA LYS A 87 12.54 7.83 4.06
C LYS A 87 13.66 8.39 4.95
N GLY A 88 14.30 9.49 4.51
CA GLY A 88 15.29 10.20 5.31
C GLY A 88 14.66 11.15 6.31
N LEU A 89 13.52 11.77 6.00
CA LEU A 89 12.96 12.90 6.74
C LEU A 89 11.76 12.53 7.63
N ASP A 90 10.92 11.61 7.18
CA ASP A 90 9.70 11.27 7.88
C ASP A 90 9.98 10.69 9.27
N GLY A 91 9.29 11.24 10.27
CA GLY A 91 9.40 10.89 11.67
C GLY A 91 10.67 11.34 12.38
N VAL A 92 11.54 12.10 11.72
CA VAL A 92 12.77 12.64 12.32
C VAL A 92 12.44 13.68 13.40
N GLU A 93 13.07 13.54 14.56
CA GLU A 93 13.04 14.55 15.63
C GLU A 93 14.38 15.28 15.73
N VAL A 94 14.32 16.61 15.73
CA VAL A 94 15.47 17.51 15.84
C VAL A 94 15.45 18.15 17.24
N PRO A 95 16.51 17.99 18.05
CA PRO A 95 16.60 18.63 19.36
C PRO A 95 16.60 20.17 19.29
N ALA A 96 16.22 20.81 20.40
CA ALA A 96 16.35 22.25 20.58
C ALA A 96 17.79 22.72 20.32
N GLY A 97 17.95 23.82 19.57
CA GLY A 97 19.23 24.42 19.20
C GLY A 97 19.99 23.68 18.09
N ALA A 98 19.60 22.45 17.73
CA ALA A 98 20.28 21.67 16.71
C ALA A 98 19.89 22.11 15.29
N VAL A 99 20.86 22.05 14.36
CA VAL A 99 20.62 22.33 12.94
C VAL A 99 20.14 21.06 12.24
N LEU A 100 19.03 21.17 11.52
CA LEU A 100 18.64 20.21 10.50
C LEU A 100 19.28 20.59 9.17
N SER A 101 19.93 19.64 8.51
CA SER A 101 20.40 19.79 7.12
C SER A 101 19.67 18.80 6.22
N PHE A 102 19.12 19.32 5.12
CA PHE A 102 18.44 18.51 4.11
C PHE A 102 19.37 17.41 3.58
N TRP A 103 20.57 17.76 3.12
CA TRP A 103 21.49 16.78 2.56
C TRP A 103 22.12 15.86 3.59
N LYS A 104 22.31 16.29 4.83
CA LYS A 104 22.79 15.40 5.89
C LYS A 104 21.77 14.32 6.23
N GLN A 105 20.48 14.65 6.13
CA GLN A 105 19.39 13.74 6.42
C GLN A 105 19.05 12.82 5.24
N VAL A 106 18.96 13.37 4.02
CA VAL A 106 18.60 12.65 2.78
C VAL A 106 19.79 11.91 2.16
N GLY A 107 20.99 12.50 2.20
CA GLY A 107 22.20 11.97 1.56
C GLY A 107 22.19 12.07 0.03
N ARG A 108 23.28 11.61 -0.62
CA ARG A 108 23.43 11.67 -2.08
C ARG A 108 22.36 10.85 -2.82
N ALA A 109 21.64 11.48 -3.74
CA ALA A 109 20.76 10.76 -4.66
C ALA A 109 21.58 9.89 -5.63
N SER A 110 21.28 8.59 -5.71
CA SER A 110 21.95 7.66 -6.61
C SER A 110 21.04 6.50 -7.03
N ARG A 111 21.33 5.90 -8.19
CA ARG A 111 20.59 4.72 -8.69
C ARG A 111 20.63 3.55 -7.71
N ALA A 112 21.77 3.31 -7.08
CA ALA A 112 21.94 2.27 -6.06
C ALA A 112 21.01 2.47 -4.84
N ARG A 113 20.64 3.72 -4.55
CA ARG A 113 19.68 4.07 -3.48
C ARG A 113 18.23 4.17 -3.98
N GLY A 114 17.94 3.71 -5.20
CA GLY A 114 16.59 3.68 -5.78
C GLY A 114 16.12 5.00 -6.41
N TYR A 115 17.00 5.99 -6.55
CA TYR A 115 16.68 7.23 -7.29
C TYR A 115 16.75 6.99 -8.80
N VAL A 116 15.86 7.65 -9.53
CA VAL A 116 15.68 7.50 -10.98
C VAL A 116 15.78 8.86 -11.68
N PRO A 117 15.93 8.90 -13.01
CA PRO A 117 15.78 10.14 -13.76
C PRO A 117 14.42 10.78 -13.50
N GLY A 118 14.42 12.04 -13.06
CA GLY A 118 13.24 12.89 -12.92
C GLY A 118 13.54 14.31 -13.44
N ARG A 119 12.54 15.19 -13.41
CA ARG A 119 12.70 16.58 -13.88
C ARG A 119 13.64 17.37 -12.96
N GLU A 120 14.73 17.91 -13.49
CA GLU A 120 15.65 18.81 -12.79
C GLU A 120 15.81 20.11 -13.56
N LEU A 121 15.75 21.26 -12.87
CA LEU A 121 16.14 22.54 -13.45
C LEU A 121 17.64 22.73 -13.26
N ARG A 122 18.41 22.66 -14.35
CA ARG A 122 19.87 22.85 -14.33
C ARG A 122 20.29 23.92 -15.31
N GLU A 123 20.93 24.97 -14.79
CA GLU A 123 21.36 26.14 -15.56
C GLU A 123 20.22 26.73 -16.42
N GLY A 124 19.00 26.63 -15.88
CA GLY A 124 17.80 27.14 -16.50
C GLY A 124 17.23 26.35 -17.67
N CYS A 125 17.74 25.13 -17.88
CA CYS A 125 17.11 24.12 -18.71
C CYS A 125 16.46 23.04 -17.84
N LEU A 126 15.25 22.60 -18.19
CA LEU A 126 14.63 21.42 -17.58
C LEU A 126 15.19 20.16 -18.23
N ILE A 127 15.99 19.38 -17.50
CA ILE A 127 16.67 18.17 -17.97
C ILE A 127 16.25 16.93 -17.16
N ALA A 128 16.48 15.75 -17.73
CA ALA A 128 16.32 14.48 -17.02
C ALA A 128 17.58 14.19 -16.18
N SER A 129 17.43 14.01 -14.87
CA SER A 129 18.56 13.75 -13.97
C SER A 129 18.20 12.87 -12.79
N VAL A 130 19.16 12.06 -12.32
CA VAL A 130 18.96 11.16 -11.18
C VAL A 130 18.77 11.97 -9.91
N GLY A 131 17.65 11.76 -9.22
CA GLY A 131 17.27 12.60 -8.08
C GLY A 131 16.64 13.93 -8.49
N GLY A 132 16.29 14.11 -9.77
CA GLY A 132 15.53 15.26 -10.23
C GLY A 132 14.22 15.43 -9.46
N GLY A 133 13.94 16.68 -9.08
CA GLY A 133 12.71 17.10 -8.43
C GLY A 133 12.77 17.18 -6.90
N LEU A 134 13.93 16.92 -6.27
CA LEU A 134 14.12 17.08 -4.83
C LEU A 134 13.95 18.53 -4.34
N CYS A 135 14.11 19.53 -5.21
CA CYS A 135 13.82 20.93 -4.88
C CYS A 135 12.36 21.15 -4.44
N GLN A 136 11.43 20.32 -4.91
CA GLN A 136 10.03 20.39 -4.45
C GLN A 136 9.91 20.07 -2.96
N LEU A 137 10.73 19.13 -2.46
CA LEU A 137 10.74 18.74 -1.05
C LEU A 137 11.41 19.78 -0.17
N SER A 138 12.54 20.35 -0.60
CA SER A 138 13.20 21.44 0.12
C SER A 138 12.33 22.70 0.17
N ASN A 139 11.63 23.04 -0.93
CA ASN A 139 10.65 24.13 -0.93
C ASN A 139 9.52 23.89 0.08
N ALA A 140 8.96 22.67 0.14
CA ALA A 140 7.90 22.35 1.09
C ALA A 140 8.41 22.41 2.54
N LEU A 141 9.62 21.90 2.81
CA LEU A 141 10.23 22.00 4.14
C LEU A 141 10.52 23.45 4.54
N TYR A 142 10.96 24.28 3.60
CA TYR A 142 11.17 25.71 3.81
C TYR A 142 9.89 26.44 4.17
N GLU A 143 8.81 26.24 3.40
CA GLU A 143 7.51 26.88 3.69
C GLU A 143 6.93 26.41 5.03
N ALA A 144 7.08 25.14 5.38
CA ALA A 144 6.65 24.64 6.69
C ALA A 144 7.49 25.25 7.83
N ALA A 145 8.80 25.46 7.61
CA ALA A 145 9.68 26.12 8.57
C ALA A 145 9.33 27.60 8.74
N LEU A 146 9.03 28.32 7.67
CA LEU A 146 8.55 29.71 7.73
C LEU A 146 7.22 29.80 8.50
N ALA A 147 6.26 28.92 8.20
CA ALA A 147 4.98 28.87 8.90
C ALA A 147 5.14 28.56 10.40
N ALA A 148 6.17 27.78 10.76
CA ALA A 148 6.53 27.46 12.14
C ALA A 148 7.42 28.54 12.81
N GLY A 149 7.82 29.58 12.07
CA GLY A 149 8.69 30.65 12.54
C GLY A 149 10.11 30.17 12.88
N LEU A 150 10.63 29.13 12.22
CA LEU A 150 11.96 28.59 12.48
C LEU A 150 13.08 29.44 11.85
N GLU A 151 14.28 29.40 12.44
CA GLU A 151 15.46 30.07 11.90
C GLU A 151 15.93 29.39 10.61
N ILE A 152 16.14 30.18 9.56
CA ILE A 152 16.70 29.72 8.28
C ILE A 152 18.21 29.92 8.30
N VAL A 153 18.95 28.85 8.57
CA VAL A 153 20.42 28.85 8.72
C VAL A 153 21.13 28.89 7.37
N GLU A 154 20.57 28.21 6.37
CA GLU A 154 21.09 28.20 4.99
C GLU A 154 19.92 28.06 4.01
N ARG A 155 19.86 28.97 3.03
CA ARG A 155 18.92 28.96 1.91
C ARG A 155 19.64 29.46 0.66
N HIS A 156 19.29 28.87 -0.48
CA HIS A 156 19.70 29.34 -1.80
C HIS A 156 18.46 29.43 -2.70
N ALA A 157 18.32 30.51 -3.46
CA ALA A 157 17.27 30.67 -4.46
C ALA A 157 17.64 29.98 -5.78
N HIS A 158 16.65 29.56 -6.58
CA HIS A 158 16.89 29.10 -7.94
C HIS A 158 17.39 30.26 -8.81
N SER A 159 18.33 29.97 -9.71
CA SER A 159 18.87 30.97 -10.64
C SER A 159 17.90 31.36 -11.77
N ARG A 160 16.82 30.58 -12.00
CA ARG A 160 15.75 30.87 -12.96
C ARG A 160 14.38 30.56 -12.37
N VAL A 161 13.38 31.30 -12.79
CA VAL A 161 12.00 31.20 -12.30
C VAL A 161 11.14 30.39 -13.26
N VAL A 162 10.56 29.28 -12.80
CA VAL A 162 9.54 28.55 -13.55
C VAL A 162 8.19 29.28 -13.38
N PRO A 163 7.43 29.56 -14.45
CA PRO A 163 6.10 30.18 -14.32
C PRO A 163 5.18 29.39 -13.37
N GLY A 164 4.51 30.09 -12.45
CA GLY A 164 3.64 29.49 -11.42
C GLY A 164 4.38 28.79 -10.27
N SER A 165 5.71 28.84 -10.25
CA SER A 165 6.51 28.28 -9.15
C SER A 165 6.69 29.27 -8.00
N ARG A 166 6.97 28.74 -6.80
CA ARG A 166 7.23 29.53 -5.59
C ARG A 166 8.43 30.47 -5.70
N ALA A 167 9.34 30.22 -6.65
CA ALA A 167 10.44 31.13 -6.95
C ALA A 167 9.95 32.52 -7.40
N GLN A 168 8.75 32.63 -8.00
CA GLN A 168 8.13 33.93 -8.33
C GLN A 168 7.87 34.80 -7.08
N LEU A 169 7.62 34.15 -5.95
CA LEU A 169 7.35 34.81 -4.68
C LEU A 169 8.62 35.02 -3.84
N GLY A 170 9.81 34.68 -4.37
CA GLY A 170 11.05 34.64 -3.57
C GLY A 170 11.03 33.60 -2.44
N ARG A 171 10.11 32.62 -2.51
CA ARG A 171 9.86 31.62 -1.45
C ARG A 171 10.30 30.22 -1.87
N ASP A 172 11.49 30.11 -2.44
CA ASP A 172 12.08 28.86 -2.88
C ASP A 172 13.40 28.57 -2.16
N ALA A 173 13.68 27.28 -1.96
CA ALA A 173 14.92 26.75 -1.40
C ALA A 173 15.43 25.67 -2.36
N THR A 174 16.40 26.03 -3.20
CA THR A 174 17.04 25.08 -4.11
C THR A 174 18.10 24.25 -3.37
N VAL A 175 18.34 23.03 -3.85
CA VAL A 175 19.33 22.11 -3.26
C VAL A 175 20.13 21.43 -4.36
N PHE A 176 21.44 21.34 -4.16
CA PHE A 176 22.36 20.64 -5.05
C PHE A 176 23.42 19.90 -4.24
N TRP A 177 23.55 18.59 -4.48
CA TRP A 177 24.41 17.73 -3.68
C TRP A 177 25.89 18.17 -3.74
N ASN A 178 26.56 18.49 -2.63
CA ASN A 178 26.10 18.74 -1.26
C ASN A 178 26.56 20.11 -0.74
N TYR A 179 26.87 21.03 -1.67
CA TYR A 179 27.36 22.38 -1.34
C TYR A 179 26.27 23.45 -1.41
N VAL A 180 25.11 23.13 -1.99
CA VAL A 180 23.89 23.94 -1.91
C VAL A 180 22.89 23.15 -1.08
N ASP A 181 22.70 23.56 0.17
CA ASP A 181 21.90 22.85 1.16
C ASP A 181 20.76 23.73 1.66
N PHE A 182 19.78 23.11 2.31
CA PHE A 182 18.76 23.82 3.06
C PHE A 182 18.89 23.45 4.54
N ARG A 183 19.07 24.47 5.40
CA ARG A 183 19.29 24.28 6.83
C ARG A 183 18.37 25.14 7.66
N ILE A 184 17.80 24.54 8.70
CA ILE A 184 16.93 25.21 9.68
C ILE A 184 17.33 24.88 11.10
N ARG A 185 17.07 25.80 12.01
CA ARG A 185 17.27 25.64 13.46
C ARG A 185 16.02 26.12 14.20
N SER A 186 15.77 25.50 15.35
CA SER A 186 14.67 25.88 16.24
C SER A 186 15.19 25.96 17.68
N PRO A 187 14.78 26.95 18.49
CA PRO A 187 15.06 26.96 19.93
C PRO A 187 14.32 25.85 20.69
N HIS A 188 13.32 25.21 20.06
CA HIS A 188 12.58 24.09 20.62
C HIS A 188 12.73 22.82 19.77
N ALA A 189 12.64 21.66 20.40
CA ALA A 189 12.65 20.41 19.66
C ALA A 189 11.42 20.30 18.74
N PHE A 190 11.62 19.76 17.55
CA PHE A 190 10.54 19.58 16.57
C PHE A 190 10.64 18.25 15.82
N ARG A 191 9.51 17.78 15.30
CA ARG A 191 9.36 16.59 14.47
C ARG A 191 8.99 16.97 13.06
N ILE A 192 9.51 16.23 12.08
CA ILE A 192 9.12 16.31 10.68
C ILE A 192 8.22 15.11 10.35
N GLU A 193 7.03 15.37 9.83
CA GLU A 193 6.17 14.37 9.21
C GLU A 193 6.12 14.65 7.72
N ALA A 194 6.57 13.70 6.91
CA ALA A 194 6.74 13.87 5.48
C ALA A 194 6.04 12.74 4.73
N SER A 195 4.97 13.09 4.00
CA SER A 195 4.09 12.11 3.38
C SER A 195 3.65 12.55 1.99
N MET A 196 3.17 11.58 1.20
CA MET A 196 2.55 11.84 -0.10
C MET A 196 1.25 11.07 -0.27
N SER A 197 0.18 11.78 -0.62
CA SER A 197 -1.01 11.20 -1.25
C SER A 197 -0.72 10.89 -2.73
N ARG A 198 -1.73 10.42 -3.47
CA ARG A 198 -1.66 10.24 -4.93
C ARG A 198 -1.21 11.50 -5.67
N ASP A 199 -1.65 12.66 -5.20
CA ASP A 199 -1.63 13.93 -5.92
C ASP A 199 -0.83 15.03 -5.21
N ARG A 200 -0.47 14.87 -3.94
CA ARG A 200 0.12 15.93 -3.12
C ARG A 200 1.26 15.44 -2.24
N LEU A 201 2.30 16.26 -2.14
CA LEU A 201 3.33 16.18 -1.11
C LEU A 201 2.91 17.04 0.08
N GLU A 202 3.06 16.53 1.30
CA GLU A 202 2.79 17.26 2.53
C GLU A 202 3.98 17.16 3.50
N ILE A 203 4.32 18.29 4.13
CA ILE A 203 5.28 18.40 5.21
C ILE A 203 4.59 19.07 6.38
N VAL A 204 4.61 18.42 7.54
CA VAL A 204 4.11 18.94 8.81
C VAL A 204 5.25 18.98 9.81
N LEU A 205 5.43 20.13 10.45
CA LEU A 205 6.34 20.29 11.58
C LEU A 205 5.54 20.30 12.87
N ARG A 206 5.91 19.46 13.84
CA ARG A 206 5.26 19.37 15.16
C ARG A 206 6.22 19.70 16.29
N GLY A 207 5.71 20.29 17.37
CA GLY A 207 6.48 20.65 18.56
C GLY A 207 5.68 21.50 19.53
N HIS A 208 6.25 21.80 20.70
CA HIS A 208 5.57 22.48 21.80
C HIS A 208 5.87 23.98 21.91
N GLY A 209 6.77 24.51 21.08
CA GLY A 209 7.11 25.93 21.07
C GLY A 209 6.96 26.54 19.69
N ARG A 210 6.36 27.73 19.63
CA ARG A 210 6.42 28.59 18.43
C ARG A 210 7.66 29.46 18.53
N ALA A 211 8.44 29.50 17.46
CA ALA A 211 9.50 30.49 17.35
C ALA A 211 8.90 31.77 16.74
N ASN A 212 9.18 32.91 17.35
CA ASN A 212 8.85 34.24 16.80
C ASN A 212 10.02 34.71 15.92
N ALA A 213 10.39 33.95 14.87
CA ALA A 213 11.36 34.46 13.91
C ALA A 213 10.69 35.49 13.00
N ALA A 214 11.38 36.60 12.75
CA ALA A 214 10.97 37.54 11.71
C ALA A 214 10.93 36.83 10.35
N GLU A 215 9.90 37.12 9.55
CA GLU A 215 9.84 36.63 8.18
C GLU A 215 11.09 37.14 7.44
N PRO A 216 11.93 36.25 6.87
CA PRO A 216 13.12 36.69 6.17
C PRO A 216 12.70 37.58 4.99
N PRO A 217 13.49 38.63 4.68
CA PRO A 217 13.16 39.52 3.58
C PRO A 217 12.98 38.71 2.28
N ILE A 218 11.88 38.97 1.58
CA ILE A 218 11.60 38.34 0.29
C ILE A 218 12.69 38.80 -0.68
N GLU A 219 13.59 37.90 -1.06
CA GLU A 219 14.54 38.16 -2.12
C GLU A 219 13.78 38.35 -3.43
N LYS A 220 14.08 39.45 -4.15
CA LYS A 220 13.48 39.70 -5.45
C LYS A 220 13.77 38.51 -6.37
N PRO A 221 12.76 37.98 -7.08
CA PRO A 221 12.98 36.91 -8.05
C PRO A 221 14.02 37.37 -9.08
N PRO A 222 14.92 36.49 -9.53
CA PRO A 222 15.90 36.86 -10.55
C PRO A 222 15.19 37.34 -11.81
N SER A 223 15.54 38.54 -12.29
CA SER A 223 15.11 39.06 -13.57
C SER A 223 15.85 38.32 -14.68
N GLY A 224 15.20 37.36 -15.33
CA GLY A 224 15.82 36.55 -16.37
C GLY A 224 14.81 35.88 -17.29
N PRO A 225 15.26 35.39 -18.46
CA PRO A 225 14.40 34.75 -19.45
C PRO A 225 13.67 33.53 -18.88
N THR A 226 12.53 33.19 -19.51
CA THR A 226 11.72 32.00 -19.18
C THR A 226 12.57 30.72 -19.23
N VAL A 227 12.26 29.77 -18.33
CA VAL A 227 12.94 28.46 -18.30
C VAL A 227 12.76 27.76 -19.65
N HIS A 228 13.87 27.29 -20.22
CA HIS A 228 13.82 26.47 -21.42
C HIS A 228 13.52 25.03 -21.02
N ASP A 229 12.40 24.47 -21.47
CA ASP A 229 12.07 23.08 -21.21
C ASP A 229 12.70 22.21 -22.30
N CYS A 230 13.67 21.33 -21.96
CA CYS A 230 14.26 20.46 -22.99
C CYS A 230 13.23 19.51 -23.61
N THR A 231 12.07 19.30 -22.98
CA THR A 231 10.97 18.53 -23.57
C THR A 231 10.15 19.31 -24.61
N GLN A 232 10.30 20.64 -24.67
CA GLN A 232 9.55 21.53 -25.57
C GLN A 232 10.45 22.44 -26.43
N CYS A 233 11.76 22.48 -26.18
CA CYS A 233 12.68 23.42 -26.84
C CYS A 233 12.98 23.10 -28.32
N GLY A 234 12.58 21.92 -28.81
CA GLY A 234 12.81 21.50 -30.20
C GLY A 234 14.26 21.22 -30.58
N GLN A 235 15.24 21.52 -29.72
CA GLN A 235 16.68 21.35 -29.99
C GLN A 235 17.13 19.89 -29.79
N GLN A 236 17.26 19.14 -30.88
CA GLN A 236 17.62 17.72 -30.86
C GLN A 236 19.14 17.47 -30.73
N ASP A 237 19.97 18.40 -31.20
CA ASP A 237 21.44 18.28 -31.20
C ASP A 237 22.10 18.67 -29.86
N CYS A 238 21.31 19.07 -28.87
CA CYS A 238 21.83 19.43 -27.55
C CYS A 238 22.20 18.17 -26.77
N HIS A 239 23.44 18.08 -26.25
CA HIS A 239 23.88 16.94 -25.42
C HIS A 239 23.12 16.79 -24.09
N ARG A 240 22.34 17.81 -23.69
CA ARG A 240 21.44 17.77 -22.53
C ARG A 240 20.03 17.28 -22.88
N ASN A 241 19.69 17.29 -24.16
CA ASN A 241 18.51 16.60 -24.66
C ASN A 241 18.90 15.12 -24.85
N ASP A 242 18.10 14.23 -24.27
CA ASP A 242 18.20 12.78 -24.50
C ASP A 242 17.05 12.36 -25.45
N PRO A 243 17.14 12.64 -26.78
CA PRO A 243 16.08 12.33 -27.73
C PRO A 243 15.95 10.83 -28.02
N GLU A 244 16.96 10.02 -27.69
CA GLU A 244 17.02 8.61 -28.07
C GLU A 244 16.31 7.66 -27.10
N ARG A 245 15.85 8.14 -25.94
CA ARG A 245 15.12 7.28 -25.00
C ARG A 245 13.67 7.10 -25.47
N PRO A 246 13.26 5.91 -25.95
CA PRO A 246 11.92 5.71 -26.49
C PRO A 246 10.86 5.97 -25.42
N LEU A 247 9.89 6.82 -25.77
CA LEU A 247 8.74 7.13 -24.93
C LEU A 247 7.75 5.96 -25.03
N ARG A 248 7.56 5.23 -23.94
CA ARG A 248 6.41 4.31 -23.86
C ARG A 248 5.18 5.12 -23.48
N ALA A 249 4.17 5.12 -24.33
CA ALA A 249 3.01 5.99 -24.23
C ALA A 249 2.08 5.63 -23.06
N GLY A 250 2.00 4.36 -22.66
CA GLY A 250 1.08 3.92 -21.62
C GLY A 250 1.60 4.11 -20.19
N VAL A 251 0.63 4.13 -19.27
CA VAL A 251 0.86 4.16 -17.83
C VAL A 251 0.48 2.79 -17.28
N PRO A 252 1.46 1.90 -17.10
CA PRO A 252 1.16 0.52 -16.75
C PRO A 252 0.62 0.41 -15.33
N THR A 253 -0.43 -0.37 -15.17
CA THR A 253 -0.95 -0.83 -13.89
C THR A 253 -0.11 -2.00 -13.40
N ALA A 254 0.30 -1.97 -12.12
CA ALA A 254 0.93 -3.13 -11.49
C ALA A 254 -0.08 -3.86 -10.59
N TRP A 255 -0.34 -5.11 -10.93
CA TRP A 255 -1.21 -6.02 -10.19
C TRP A 255 -0.37 -6.81 -9.19
N LEU A 256 -0.44 -6.43 -7.92
CA LEU A 256 0.29 -7.03 -6.81
C LEU A 256 -0.60 -8.06 -6.11
N VAL A 257 -0.52 -9.32 -6.53
CA VAL A 257 -1.49 -10.35 -6.13
C VAL A 257 -0.87 -11.46 -5.28
N ASP A 258 -1.69 -12.08 -4.43
CA ASP A 258 -1.37 -13.33 -3.72
C ASP A 258 -2.27 -14.48 -4.22
N ALA A 259 -3.34 -14.81 -3.49
CA ALA A 259 -4.22 -15.92 -3.85
C ALA A 259 -5.08 -15.57 -5.08
N CYS A 260 -5.16 -16.49 -6.05
CA CYS A 260 -5.99 -16.33 -7.22
C CYS A 260 -7.44 -16.72 -6.90
N TRP A 261 -8.28 -15.70 -6.70
CA TRP A 261 -9.73 -15.90 -6.68
C TRP A 261 -10.26 -15.82 -8.11
N PRO A 262 -11.20 -16.70 -8.51
CA PRO A 262 -11.78 -16.68 -9.86
C PRO A 262 -12.33 -15.32 -10.27
N GLU A 263 -12.94 -14.58 -9.34
CA GLU A 263 -13.53 -13.26 -9.58
C GLU A 263 -12.45 -12.22 -9.88
N PHE A 264 -11.35 -12.24 -9.13
CA PHE A 264 -10.23 -11.33 -9.37
C PHE A 264 -9.46 -11.71 -10.63
N ALA A 265 -9.37 -13.01 -10.96
CA ALA A 265 -8.81 -13.47 -12.22
C ALA A 265 -9.65 -13.02 -13.44
N ALA A 266 -10.98 -13.07 -13.32
CA ALA A 266 -11.89 -12.54 -14.33
C ALA A 266 -11.73 -11.02 -14.47
N LEU A 267 -11.62 -10.31 -13.36
CA LEU A 267 -11.36 -8.86 -13.34
C LEU A 267 -10.02 -8.52 -14.01
N LEU A 268 -8.96 -9.27 -13.72
CA LEU A 268 -7.65 -9.09 -14.36
C LEU A 268 -7.78 -9.27 -15.89
N LYS A 269 -8.42 -10.34 -16.36
CA LYS A 269 -8.66 -10.56 -17.80
C LYS A 269 -9.44 -9.43 -18.46
N GLN A 270 -10.38 -8.82 -17.73
CA GLN A 270 -11.20 -7.74 -18.24
C GLN A 270 -10.44 -6.40 -18.31
N ARG A 271 -9.55 -6.13 -17.36
CA ARG A 271 -8.96 -4.78 -17.17
C ARG A 271 -7.51 -4.65 -17.59
N ALA A 272 -6.72 -5.71 -17.50
CA ALA A 272 -5.28 -5.60 -17.68
C ALA A 272 -4.92 -5.37 -19.17
N GLY A 273 -4.00 -4.44 -19.38
CA GLY A 273 -3.45 -4.10 -20.69
C GLY A 273 -2.12 -4.82 -20.99
N ASN A 274 -1.70 -4.72 -22.25
CA ASN A 274 -0.44 -5.27 -22.76
C ASN A 274 0.82 -4.56 -22.24
N GLU A 275 0.69 -3.43 -21.55
CA GLU A 275 1.81 -2.76 -20.86
C GLU A 275 1.84 -3.04 -19.35
N ASP A 276 0.76 -3.61 -18.81
CA ASP A 276 0.63 -3.85 -17.37
C ASP A 276 1.62 -4.90 -16.87
N ALA A 277 1.83 -4.91 -15.56
CA ALA A 277 2.72 -5.83 -14.89
C ALA A 277 1.96 -6.67 -13.86
N LEU A 278 2.05 -7.99 -13.96
CA LEU A 278 1.52 -8.91 -12.98
C LEU A 278 2.62 -9.37 -12.03
N PHE A 279 2.45 -9.13 -10.74
CA PHE A 279 3.33 -9.58 -9.68
C PHE A 279 2.63 -10.69 -8.91
N LEU A 280 3.16 -11.91 -8.99
CA LEU A 280 2.54 -13.10 -8.41
C LEU A 280 3.53 -13.94 -7.60
N PRO A 281 3.06 -14.80 -6.67
CA PRO A 281 3.96 -15.50 -5.75
C PRO A 281 4.89 -16.48 -6.48
N SER A 282 4.33 -17.30 -7.38
CA SER A 282 5.06 -18.25 -8.23
C SER A 282 4.15 -18.79 -9.33
N ARG A 283 4.73 -19.21 -10.46
CA ARG A 283 4.05 -20.03 -11.49
C ARG A 283 4.17 -21.53 -11.25
N HIS A 284 5.21 -21.97 -10.53
CA HIS A 284 5.60 -23.37 -10.43
C HIS A 284 5.22 -24.03 -9.09
N LEU A 285 5.05 -23.23 -8.03
CA LEU A 285 4.70 -23.73 -6.69
C LEU A 285 3.20 -23.54 -6.44
N GLY A 286 2.44 -24.62 -6.29
CA GLY A 286 1.03 -24.56 -5.84
C GLY A 286 0.00 -24.24 -6.93
N ALA A 287 0.00 -25.05 -8.01
CA ALA A 287 -0.67 -24.81 -9.30
C ALA A 287 -2.16 -24.38 -9.28
N VAL A 288 -2.89 -24.51 -8.15
CA VAL A 288 -4.27 -24.02 -8.02
C VAL A 288 -4.38 -22.69 -7.29
N ARG A 289 -3.68 -22.52 -6.14
CA ARG A 289 -3.82 -21.30 -5.30
C ARG A 289 -3.29 -20.05 -6.00
N TYR A 290 -2.24 -20.18 -6.81
CA TYR A 290 -1.62 -19.08 -7.54
C TYR A 290 -1.89 -19.14 -9.04
N GLY A 291 -2.98 -19.81 -9.44
CA GLY A 291 -3.39 -20.01 -10.83
C GLY A 291 -3.94 -18.75 -11.50
N TRP A 292 -3.24 -17.62 -11.38
CA TRP A 292 -3.58 -16.40 -12.11
C TRP A 292 -3.46 -16.64 -13.62
N PRO A 293 -4.29 -16.01 -14.47
CA PRO A 293 -4.17 -16.10 -15.93
C PRO A 293 -2.75 -15.70 -16.40
N ALA A 294 -2.21 -16.42 -17.38
CA ALA A 294 -0.91 -16.12 -17.98
C ALA A 294 -1.08 -15.39 -19.32
N GLY A 295 -0.10 -14.55 -19.69
CA GLY A 295 -0.10 -13.84 -20.97
C GLY A 295 -1.15 -12.73 -21.08
N ILE A 296 -1.77 -12.33 -19.97
CA ILE A 296 -2.72 -11.21 -19.93
C ILE A 296 -1.99 -9.87 -19.78
N ALA A 297 -1.06 -9.79 -18.83
CA ALA A 297 -0.24 -8.60 -18.62
C ALA A 297 1.01 -8.64 -19.51
N GLY A 298 1.51 -7.47 -19.91
CA GLY A 298 2.72 -7.33 -20.74
C GLY A 298 3.99 -7.87 -20.10
N SER A 299 4.02 -7.94 -18.77
CA SER A 299 5.14 -8.52 -18.03
C SER A 299 4.66 -9.25 -16.78
N GLU A 300 5.44 -10.26 -16.38
CA GLU A 300 5.19 -11.01 -15.16
C GLU A 300 6.43 -11.02 -14.27
N THR A 301 6.22 -10.82 -12.98
CA THR A 301 7.26 -10.86 -11.96
C THR A 301 6.87 -11.86 -10.88
N THR A 302 7.76 -12.81 -10.59
CA THR A 302 7.54 -13.80 -9.53
C THR A 302 8.39 -13.54 -8.29
N ALA A 303 7.87 -13.91 -7.13
CA ALA A 303 8.59 -13.86 -5.85
C ALA A 303 8.86 -15.28 -5.30
N THR A 304 9.23 -16.22 -6.17
CA THR A 304 9.31 -17.66 -5.88
C THR A 304 10.11 -18.01 -4.62
N ILE A 305 11.22 -17.33 -4.33
CA ILE A 305 12.02 -17.58 -3.12
C ILE A 305 11.25 -17.16 -1.86
N ALA A 306 10.60 -16.00 -1.87
CA ALA A 306 9.78 -15.53 -0.75
C ALA A 306 8.60 -16.49 -0.51
N THR A 307 7.98 -16.95 -1.60
CA THR A 307 6.89 -17.93 -1.60
C THR A 307 7.34 -19.27 -1.01
N LEU A 308 8.48 -19.81 -1.45
CA LEU A 308 9.02 -21.06 -0.92
C LEU A 308 9.30 -20.97 0.59
N ARG A 309 9.91 -19.87 1.05
CA ARG A 309 10.15 -19.62 2.48
C ARG A 309 8.84 -19.54 3.27
N ARG A 310 7.82 -18.86 2.73
CA ARG A 310 6.47 -18.80 3.32
C ARG A 310 5.88 -20.21 3.41
N SER A 311 5.89 -20.98 2.33
CA SER A 311 5.36 -22.34 2.31
C SER A 311 6.07 -23.26 3.32
N LEU A 312 7.40 -23.19 3.43
CA LEU A 312 8.17 -23.96 4.41
C LEU A 312 7.83 -23.55 5.85
N ALA A 313 7.73 -22.24 6.13
CA ALA A 313 7.42 -21.76 7.47
C ALA A 313 6.02 -22.21 7.94
N LEU A 314 5.04 -22.24 7.03
CA LEU A 314 3.66 -22.64 7.33
C LEU A 314 3.50 -24.15 7.56
N ARG A 315 4.44 -25.00 7.11
CA ARG A 315 4.35 -26.44 7.33
C ARG A 315 4.35 -26.75 8.83
N GLY A 316 3.37 -27.53 9.27
CA GLY A 316 3.22 -27.95 10.66
C GLY A 316 2.82 -26.84 11.64
N ALA A 317 2.58 -25.61 11.17
CA ALA A 317 2.07 -24.54 12.03
C ALA A 317 0.56 -24.67 12.22
N THR A 318 0.07 -24.47 13.45
CA THR A 318 -1.34 -24.54 13.82
C THR A 318 -1.70 -23.39 14.75
N GLY A 319 -3.01 -23.10 14.87
CA GLY A 319 -3.52 -21.99 15.70
C GLY A 319 -2.75 -20.69 15.44
N GLY A 320 -2.62 -19.84 16.46
CA GLY A 320 -1.99 -18.53 16.33
C GLY A 320 -0.58 -18.48 15.75
N SER A 321 0.21 -19.55 15.89
CA SER A 321 1.53 -19.63 15.23
C SER A 321 1.40 -19.61 13.70
N LEU A 322 0.35 -20.23 13.15
CA LEU A 322 0.09 -20.23 11.72
C LEU A 322 -0.20 -18.80 11.21
N GLN A 323 -1.07 -18.04 11.89
CA GLN A 323 -1.40 -16.67 11.47
C GLN A 323 -0.19 -15.74 11.62
N ALA A 324 0.57 -15.84 12.70
CA ALA A 324 1.80 -15.07 12.87
C ALA A 324 2.80 -15.31 11.73
N LYS A 325 3.01 -16.58 11.35
CA LYS A 325 3.90 -16.94 10.23
C LYS A 325 3.33 -16.54 8.87
N ALA A 326 2.01 -16.57 8.69
CA ALA A 326 1.35 -16.09 7.47
C ALA A 326 1.63 -14.59 7.28
N LEU A 327 1.44 -13.79 8.33
CA LEU A 327 1.70 -12.35 8.31
C LEU A 327 3.17 -12.03 8.00
N GLN A 328 4.11 -12.78 8.56
CA GLN A 328 5.54 -12.63 8.19
C GLN A 328 5.80 -13.04 6.73
N GLY A 329 5.09 -14.03 6.21
CA GLY A 329 5.14 -14.42 4.80
C GLY A 329 4.66 -13.30 3.88
N ASP A 330 3.55 -12.66 4.25
CA ASP A 330 2.94 -11.54 3.53
C ASP A 330 3.88 -10.34 3.50
N ALA A 331 4.53 -10.02 4.63
CA ALA A 331 5.56 -8.98 4.70
C ALA A 331 6.74 -9.22 3.75
N ARG A 332 7.24 -10.47 3.68
CA ARG A 332 8.34 -10.82 2.76
C ARG A 332 7.92 -10.74 1.30
N LEU A 333 6.71 -11.16 0.99
CA LEU A 333 6.15 -11.10 -0.36
C LEU A 333 5.95 -9.64 -0.80
N ALA A 334 5.33 -8.82 0.04
CA ALA A 334 5.16 -7.38 -0.18
C ALA A 334 6.51 -6.67 -0.41
N ALA A 335 7.53 -6.99 0.39
CA ALA A 335 8.88 -6.44 0.21
C ALA A 335 9.51 -6.86 -1.14
N ALA A 336 9.34 -8.12 -1.54
CA ALA A 336 9.85 -8.64 -2.82
C ALA A 336 9.18 -7.98 -4.04
N TYR A 337 7.89 -7.64 -3.94
CA TYR A 337 7.17 -6.89 -4.96
C TYR A 337 7.59 -5.41 -4.96
N ALA A 338 7.60 -4.76 -3.80
CA ALA A 338 7.99 -3.36 -3.66
C ALA A 338 9.39 -3.07 -4.23
N ALA A 339 10.34 -3.99 -4.02
CA ALA A 339 11.70 -3.88 -4.55
C ALA A 339 11.78 -3.93 -6.09
N ARG A 340 10.75 -4.44 -6.76
CA ARG A 340 10.67 -4.59 -8.23
C ARG A 340 9.69 -3.62 -8.89
N LEU A 341 9.01 -2.78 -8.10
CA LEU A 341 8.15 -1.72 -8.64
C LEU A 341 8.99 -0.67 -9.37
N SER A 342 8.59 -0.33 -10.59
CA SER A 342 9.12 0.81 -11.34
C SER A 342 8.49 2.13 -10.87
N HIS A 343 9.16 3.24 -11.14
CA HIS A 343 8.57 4.58 -10.99
C HIS A 343 7.33 4.75 -11.89
N ARG A 344 7.27 4.04 -13.02
CA ARG A 344 6.15 4.04 -13.97
C ARG A 344 4.86 3.41 -13.43
N HIS A 345 4.94 2.51 -12.45
CA HIS A 345 3.76 1.89 -11.82
C HIS A 345 3.07 2.89 -10.88
N THR A 346 2.45 3.93 -11.44
CA THR A 346 1.78 5.01 -10.68
C THR A 346 0.38 4.61 -10.20
N HIS A 347 -0.19 3.55 -10.78
CA HIS A 347 -1.41 2.90 -10.34
C HIS A 347 -1.14 1.42 -10.01
N LEU A 348 -1.70 0.96 -8.89
CA LEU A 348 -1.55 -0.42 -8.41
C LEU A 348 -2.93 -1.06 -8.16
N VAL A 349 -3.03 -2.37 -8.33
CA VAL A 349 -4.14 -3.18 -7.80
C VAL A 349 -3.55 -4.18 -6.83
N VAL A 350 -3.98 -4.20 -5.58
CA VAL A 350 -3.25 -4.84 -4.47
C VAL A 350 -4.12 -5.86 -3.74
N SER A 351 -3.64 -7.10 -3.56
CA SER A 351 -4.24 -8.06 -2.62
C SER A 351 -4.19 -7.53 -1.19
N GLN A 352 -5.33 -7.57 -0.50
CA GLN A 352 -5.51 -6.95 0.82
C GLN A 352 -4.44 -7.37 1.86
N ASN A 353 -4.01 -8.64 1.87
CA ASN A 353 -3.02 -9.11 2.84
C ASN A 353 -1.64 -8.46 2.69
N LEU A 354 -1.29 -7.94 1.51
CA LEU A 354 -0.02 -7.24 1.26
C LEU A 354 -0.08 -5.77 1.68
N LEU A 355 -1.29 -5.22 1.79
CA LEU A 355 -1.56 -3.79 1.95
C LEU A 355 -0.87 -3.15 3.15
N PRO A 356 -0.97 -3.66 4.40
CA PRO A 356 -0.33 -3.02 5.57
C PRO A 356 1.19 -2.96 5.42
N HIS A 357 1.80 -3.98 4.81
CA HIS A 357 3.25 -4.05 4.62
C HIS A 357 3.74 -3.10 3.53
N LEU A 358 2.98 -2.98 2.43
CA LEU A 358 3.26 -2.01 1.37
C LEU A 358 3.10 -0.57 1.88
N TRP A 359 2.11 -0.32 2.74
CA TRP A 359 1.91 0.96 3.42
C TRP A 359 3.09 1.33 4.30
N LEU A 360 3.45 0.46 5.26
CA LEU A 360 4.57 0.69 6.19
C LEU A 360 5.93 0.87 5.49
N SER A 361 6.15 0.19 4.36
CA SER A 361 7.39 0.36 3.58
C SER A 361 7.46 1.67 2.78
N GLY A 362 6.35 2.41 2.71
CA GLY A 362 6.18 3.61 1.90
C GLY A 362 6.05 3.34 0.40
N ALA A 363 5.85 2.09 -0.02
CA ALA A 363 5.76 1.72 -1.44
C ALA A 363 4.53 2.33 -2.15
N LEU A 364 3.47 2.62 -1.38
CA LEU A 364 2.22 3.20 -1.85
C LEU A 364 2.23 4.74 -1.92
N GLN A 365 3.13 5.42 -1.21
CA GLN A 365 3.18 6.88 -1.17
C GLN A 365 3.31 7.47 -2.58
N GLY A 366 2.51 8.46 -2.97
CA GLY A 366 2.58 9.03 -4.32
C GLY A 366 2.04 8.11 -5.43
N ARG A 367 1.27 7.07 -5.08
CA ARG A 367 0.60 6.18 -6.04
C ARG A 367 -0.89 6.15 -5.77
N SER A 368 -1.64 5.91 -6.83
CA SER A 368 -3.01 5.42 -6.70
C SER A 368 -3.03 3.92 -6.51
N PHE A 369 -4.05 3.42 -5.83
CA PHE A 369 -4.25 1.99 -5.73
C PHE A 369 -5.70 1.60 -5.45
N GLU A 370 -6.09 0.46 -6.03
CA GLU A 370 -7.31 -0.28 -5.69
C GLU A 370 -6.94 -1.52 -4.85
N VAL A 371 -7.87 -2.00 -4.03
CA VAL A 371 -7.64 -3.16 -3.15
C VAL A 371 -8.59 -4.30 -3.49
N LEU A 372 -8.02 -5.48 -3.76
CA LEU A 372 -8.75 -6.74 -3.84
C LEU A 372 -9.05 -7.21 -2.42
N MET A 373 -10.26 -6.93 -1.95
CA MET A 373 -10.68 -7.23 -0.58
C MET A 373 -11.09 -8.70 -0.47
N GLU A 374 -10.26 -9.46 0.23
CA GLU A 374 -10.37 -10.90 0.45
C GLU A 374 -11.03 -11.23 1.79
N ARG A 375 -11.05 -10.30 2.74
CA ARG A 375 -11.62 -10.45 4.08
C ARG A 375 -12.09 -9.14 4.66
N LEU A 376 -12.84 -9.19 5.76
CA LEU A 376 -13.11 -8.01 6.59
C LEU A 376 -11.79 -7.33 6.98
N PRO A 377 -11.75 -5.98 7.08
CA PRO A 377 -10.61 -5.26 7.65
C PRO A 377 -10.22 -5.85 9.02
N LEU A 378 -8.93 -5.90 9.34
CA LEU A 378 -8.40 -6.54 10.54
C LEU A 378 -9.06 -5.99 11.81
N ALA A 379 -9.27 -4.67 11.88
CA ALA A 379 -9.92 -4.04 13.03
C ALA A 379 -11.35 -4.59 13.25
N VAL A 380 -12.13 -4.69 12.17
CA VAL A 380 -13.52 -5.21 12.19
C VAL A 380 -13.52 -6.70 12.51
N LEU A 381 -12.64 -7.47 11.86
CA LEU A 381 -12.51 -8.90 12.05
C LEU A 381 -12.13 -9.24 13.51
N GLN A 382 -11.16 -8.53 14.08
CA GLN A 382 -10.73 -8.74 15.46
C GLN A 382 -11.84 -8.38 16.44
N ALA A 383 -12.50 -7.24 16.27
CA ALA A 383 -13.63 -6.85 17.12
C ALA A 383 -14.75 -7.89 17.11
N ARG A 384 -15.07 -8.47 15.93
CA ARG A 384 -16.04 -9.56 15.82
C ARG A 384 -15.60 -10.81 16.57
N LEU A 385 -14.33 -11.21 16.41
CA LEU A 385 -13.80 -12.38 17.10
C LEU A 385 -13.68 -12.15 18.62
N ASP A 386 -13.44 -10.93 19.07
CA ASP A 386 -13.42 -10.55 20.50
C ASP A 386 -14.82 -10.63 21.10
N ALA A 387 -15.84 -10.12 20.39
CA ALA A 387 -17.22 -10.27 20.81
C ALA A 387 -17.61 -11.75 20.89
N ALA A 388 -17.25 -12.57 19.90
CA ALA A 388 -17.52 -14.01 19.93
C ALA A 388 -16.79 -14.72 21.07
N ALA A 389 -15.52 -14.36 21.34
CA ALA A 389 -14.75 -14.93 22.45
C ALA A 389 -15.34 -14.55 23.82
N ALA A 390 -15.99 -13.38 23.94
CA ALA A 390 -16.68 -12.99 25.16
C ALA A 390 -17.95 -13.82 25.41
N HIS A 391 -18.65 -14.23 24.35
CA HIS A 391 -19.83 -15.12 24.45
C HIS A 391 -19.44 -16.58 24.70
N HIS A 392 -18.34 -17.04 24.10
CA HIS A 392 -17.82 -18.42 24.20
C HIS A 392 -16.40 -18.43 24.79
N PRO A 393 -16.22 -18.04 26.08
CA PRO A 393 -14.90 -17.93 26.71
C PRO A 393 -14.16 -19.26 26.82
N GLU A 394 -14.85 -20.39 26.70
CA GLU A 394 -14.27 -21.72 26.66
C GLU A 394 -13.57 -22.06 25.34
N SER A 395 -13.77 -21.28 24.27
CA SER A 395 -13.22 -21.61 22.96
C SER A 395 -11.72 -21.34 22.88
N PRO A 396 -10.88 -22.37 22.60
CA PRO A 396 -9.46 -22.17 22.40
C PRO A 396 -9.12 -21.50 21.05
N THR A 397 -10.10 -21.29 20.16
CA THR A 397 -9.84 -20.87 18.76
C THR A 397 -10.38 -19.49 18.41
N LEU A 398 -11.28 -18.93 19.22
CA LEU A 398 -11.82 -17.57 19.01
C LEU A 398 -10.83 -16.48 19.42
N ALA A 399 -10.00 -16.75 20.44
CA ALA A 399 -8.97 -15.85 20.93
C ALA A 399 -7.53 -16.26 20.54
N ASP A 400 -7.36 -17.25 19.64
CA ASP A 400 -6.05 -17.85 19.33
C ASP A 400 -5.00 -16.89 18.77
N PHE A 401 -5.44 -15.85 18.05
CA PHE A 401 -4.57 -14.84 17.46
C PHE A 401 -5.26 -13.51 17.22
N ARG A 402 -4.52 -12.43 17.47
CA ARG A 402 -4.82 -11.07 17.01
C ARG A 402 -3.59 -10.52 16.30
N ALA A 403 -3.80 -9.85 15.18
CA ALA A 403 -2.71 -9.18 14.48
C ALA A 403 -2.17 -8.02 15.36
N PRO A 404 -0.87 -7.70 15.27
CA PRO A 404 -0.30 -6.58 16.00
C PRO A 404 -1.00 -5.26 15.64
N GLU A 405 -1.21 -4.39 16.63
CA GLU A 405 -1.88 -3.09 16.46
C GLU A 405 -1.25 -2.25 15.33
N THR A 406 0.07 -2.31 15.18
CA THR A 406 0.79 -1.62 14.10
C THR A 406 0.36 -2.06 12.70
N ILE A 407 0.03 -3.34 12.53
CA ILE A 407 -0.44 -3.91 11.27
C ILE A 407 -1.91 -3.57 11.07
N VAL A 408 -2.72 -3.63 12.13
CA VAL A 408 -4.14 -3.24 12.09
C VAL A 408 -4.26 -1.76 11.67
N ALA A 409 -3.53 -0.87 12.35
CA ALA A 409 -3.51 0.55 12.05
C ALA A 409 -2.99 0.84 10.63
N ALA A 410 -1.95 0.12 10.18
CA ALA A 410 -1.43 0.25 8.82
C ALA A 410 -2.44 -0.18 7.75
N GLU A 411 -3.18 -1.27 7.98
CA GLU A 411 -4.23 -1.71 7.05
C GLU A 411 -5.37 -0.70 7.02
N SER A 412 -5.85 -0.24 8.17
CA SER A 412 -6.92 0.77 8.25
C SER A 412 -6.53 2.07 7.54
N ALA A 413 -5.31 2.58 7.76
CA ALA A 413 -4.82 3.78 7.10
C ALA A 413 -4.69 3.59 5.58
N ALA A 414 -4.22 2.42 5.14
CA ALA A 414 -4.10 2.12 3.72
C ALA A 414 -5.45 1.96 3.02
N LEU A 415 -6.43 1.32 3.66
CA LEU A 415 -7.80 1.20 3.14
C LEU A 415 -8.49 2.57 3.05
N ALA A 416 -8.28 3.45 4.04
CA ALA A 416 -8.77 4.82 4.00
C ALA A 416 -8.19 5.59 2.80
N ALA A 417 -6.92 5.35 2.47
CA ALA A 417 -6.22 5.99 1.34
C ALA A 417 -6.46 5.34 -0.03
N ALA A 418 -7.09 4.17 -0.10
CA ALA A 418 -7.37 3.48 -1.36
C ALA A 418 -8.37 4.26 -2.23
N ASP A 419 -8.21 4.22 -3.56
CA ASP A 419 -9.15 4.86 -4.49
C ASP A 419 -10.47 4.07 -4.57
N ARG A 420 -10.38 2.74 -4.52
CA ARG A 420 -11.52 1.82 -4.65
C ARG A 420 -11.23 0.48 -3.98
N LEU A 421 -12.30 -0.14 -3.46
CA LEU A 421 -12.29 -1.50 -2.95
C LEU A 421 -13.03 -2.43 -3.92
N LEU A 422 -12.55 -3.66 -4.08
CA LEU A 422 -13.06 -4.63 -5.04
C LEU A 422 -13.33 -5.95 -4.31
N THR A 423 -14.57 -6.43 -4.31
CA THR A 423 -14.91 -7.68 -3.61
C THR A 423 -16.16 -8.31 -4.18
N PRO A 424 -16.28 -9.65 -4.22
CA PRO A 424 -17.56 -10.32 -4.44
C PRO A 424 -18.40 -10.45 -3.15
N HIS A 425 -17.84 -10.12 -1.99
CA HIS A 425 -18.45 -10.37 -0.69
C HIS A 425 -19.38 -9.23 -0.27
N VAL A 426 -20.69 -9.48 -0.19
CA VAL A 426 -21.69 -8.41 0.02
C VAL A 426 -21.51 -7.67 1.35
N GLU A 427 -21.13 -8.37 2.42
CA GLU A 427 -20.89 -7.74 3.73
C GLU A 427 -19.67 -6.81 3.71
N ILE A 428 -18.58 -7.20 3.01
CA ILE A 428 -17.40 -6.35 2.86
C ILE A 428 -17.77 -5.12 2.05
N ALA A 429 -18.54 -5.28 0.98
CA ALA A 429 -19.03 -4.17 0.16
C ALA A 429 -19.93 -3.19 0.94
N ALA A 430 -20.70 -3.70 1.92
CA ALA A 430 -21.56 -2.89 2.75
C ALA A 430 -20.82 -1.97 3.73
N LEU A 431 -19.56 -2.27 4.06
CA LEU A 431 -18.74 -1.41 4.95
C LEU A 431 -18.50 -0.03 4.33
N GLU A 432 -18.27 0.02 3.02
CA GLU A 432 -17.98 1.25 2.28
C GLU A 432 -18.66 1.28 0.91
N PRO A 433 -20.00 1.44 0.84
CA PRO A 433 -20.76 1.23 -0.39
C PRO A 433 -20.36 2.15 -1.55
N PHE A 434 -20.00 3.41 -1.25
CA PHE A 434 -19.67 4.40 -2.26
C PHE A 434 -18.29 4.21 -2.89
N ARG A 435 -17.38 3.48 -2.21
CA ARG A 435 -16.01 3.23 -2.69
C ARG A 435 -15.79 1.77 -3.07
N THR A 436 -16.78 0.91 -2.89
CA THR A 436 -16.64 -0.52 -3.16
C THR A 436 -17.40 -0.93 -4.41
N GLN A 437 -16.69 -1.57 -5.34
CA GLN A 437 -17.32 -2.28 -6.44
C GLN A 437 -17.58 -3.73 -6.03
N LEU A 438 -18.87 -4.06 -5.95
CA LEU A 438 -19.32 -5.43 -5.80
C LEU A 438 -19.09 -6.20 -7.10
N LEU A 439 -18.38 -7.33 -7.01
CA LEU A 439 -18.16 -8.27 -8.09
C LEU A 439 -19.14 -9.44 -7.98
N ASP A 440 -19.42 -10.11 -9.09
CA ASP A 440 -20.18 -11.34 -9.04
C ASP A 440 -19.30 -12.51 -8.58
N TRP A 441 -19.82 -13.33 -7.66
CA TRP A 441 -19.22 -14.63 -7.38
C TRP A 441 -19.19 -15.47 -8.66
N SER A 442 -18.02 -16.01 -9.00
CA SER A 442 -17.85 -16.87 -10.15
C SER A 442 -18.61 -18.19 -9.97
N PRO A 443 -19.18 -18.75 -11.05
CA PRO A 443 -19.88 -20.04 -10.99
C PRO A 443 -19.03 -21.12 -10.34
N ALA A 444 -19.62 -21.86 -9.41
CA ALA A 444 -18.99 -23.01 -8.77
C ALA A 444 -19.42 -24.31 -9.44
N ARG A 445 -18.53 -25.30 -9.47
CA ARG A 445 -18.89 -26.67 -9.86
C ARG A 445 -19.92 -27.21 -8.87
N PRO A 446 -21.08 -27.73 -9.31
CA PRO A 446 -22.08 -28.30 -8.41
C PRO A 446 -21.49 -29.40 -7.51
N LEU A 447 -21.91 -29.43 -6.24
CA LEU A 447 -21.58 -30.54 -5.34
C LEU A 447 -22.18 -31.86 -5.88
N PRO A 448 -21.42 -32.97 -5.84
CA PRO A 448 -21.92 -34.28 -6.27
C PRO A 448 -22.77 -34.93 -5.17
N ALA A 449 -23.90 -34.31 -4.84
CA ALA A 449 -24.84 -34.78 -3.82
C ALA A 449 -26.28 -34.48 -4.23
N ALA A 450 -27.18 -35.44 -4.02
CA ALA A 450 -28.61 -35.25 -4.21
C ALA A 450 -29.28 -34.76 -2.93
N ARG A 451 -30.42 -34.07 -3.06
CA ARG A 451 -31.24 -33.69 -1.92
C ARG A 451 -31.94 -34.93 -1.35
N GLY A 452 -31.79 -35.19 -0.05
CA GLY A 452 -32.47 -36.30 0.63
C GLY A 452 -31.80 -36.72 1.94
N GLY A 453 -32.44 -37.65 2.65
CA GLY A 453 -31.94 -38.15 3.93
C GLY A 453 -32.01 -37.12 5.06
N ARG A 454 -31.25 -37.36 6.14
CA ARG A 454 -31.20 -36.50 7.35
C ARG A 454 -29.77 -36.04 7.69
N THR A 455 -28.86 -36.08 6.71
CA THR A 455 -27.47 -35.67 6.88
C THR A 455 -27.31 -34.20 6.49
N LEU A 456 -26.79 -33.38 7.40
CA LEU A 456 -26.43 -31.99 7.16
C LEU A 456 -24.93 -31.89 6.87
N LEU A 457 -24.55 -31.09 5.88
CA LEU A 457 -23.14 -30.79 5.60
C LEU A 457 -22.74 -29.49 6.31
N PHE A 458 -21.73 -29.56 7.18
CA PHE A 458 -21.00 -28.41 7.69
C PHE A 458 -19.69 -28.24 6.90
N PRO A 459 -19.62 -27.29 5.95
CA PRO A 459 -18.58 -27.25 4.93
C PRO A 459 -17.30 -26.53 5.40
N ALA A 460 -16.95 -26.63 6.69
CA ALA A 460 -15.80 -25.95 7.27
C ALA A 460 -15.15 -26.76 8.40
N SER A 461 -13.93 -26.37 8.78
CA SER A 461 -13.33 -26.88 10.02
C SER A 461 -14.24 -26.53 11.21
N ALA A 462 -14.46 -27.49 12.11
CA ALA A 462 -15.34 -27.36 13.27
C ALA A 462 -14.72 -26.43 14.33
N LEU A 463 -14.79 -25.13 14.06
CA LEU A 463 -14.19 -24.05 14.83
C LEU A 463 -15.26 -23.02 15.22
N GLY A 464 -15.06 -22.33 16.34
CA GLY A 464 -16.00 -21.33 16.85
C GLY A 464 -16.29 -20.21 15.85
N ARG A 465 -15.24 -19.68 15.18
CA ARG A 465 -15.38 -18.66 14.12
C ARG A 465 -16.19 -19.12 12.89
N LYS A 466 -16.39 -20.43 12.73
CA LYS A 466 -17.23 -21.04 11.69
C LYS A 466 -18.64 -21.37 12.18
N GLY A 467 -18.99 -20.97 13.41
CA GLY A 467 -20.32 -21.16 13.99
C GLY A 467 -20.52 -22.51 14.67
N ALA A 468 -19.44 -23.22 15.04
CA ALA A 468 -19.56 -24.55 15.60
C ALA A 468 -20.39 -24.61 16.90
N TYR A 469 -20.31 -23.58 17.75
CA TYR A 469 -21.08 -23.49 19.01
C TYR A 469 -22.58 -23.36 18.75
N ALA A 470 -22.98 -22.34 17.98
CA ALA A 470 -24.38 -22.16 17.60
C ALA A 470 -24.96 -23.38 16.88
N LEU A 471 -24.18 -24.02 16.00
CA LEU A 471 -24.60 -25.24 15.33
C LEU A 471 -24.79 -26.42 16.29
N ARG A 472 -23.86 -26.64 17.22
CA ARG A 472 -23.97 -27.70 18.23
C ARG A 472 -25.24 -27.56 19.06
N GLU A 473 -25.54 -26.33 19.48
CA GLU A 473 -26.74 -26.02 20.26
C GLU A 473 -28.02 -26.19 19.43
N ALA A 474 -28.03 -25.68 18.19
CA ALA A 474 -29.18 -25.81 17.30
C ALA A 474 -29.53 -27.26 16.95
N LEU A 475 -28.52 -28.13 16.86
CA LEU A 475 -28.69 -29.56 16.54
C LEU A 475 -29.00 -30.43 17.77
N TYR A 476 -28.96 -29.88 18.98
CA TYR A 476 -29.15 -30.67 20.19
C TYR A 476 -30.53 -31.33 20.24
N GLY A 477 -30.55 -32.66 20.33
CA GLY A 477 -31.77 -33.46 20.35
C GLY A 477 -32.43 -33.71 18.99
N LEU A 478 -31.88 -33.19 17.88
CA LEU A 478 -32.40 -33.46 16.55
C LEU A 478 -31.88 -34.80 16.00
N PRO A 479 -32.72 -35.63 15.36
CA PRO A 479 -32.29 -36.90 14.78
C PRO A 479 -31.62 -36.67 13.41
N VAL A 480 -30.43 -36.09 13.41
CA VAL A 480 -29.67 -35.71 12.21
C VAL A 480 -28.23 -36.13 12.32
N GLU A 481 -27.63 -36.53 11.21
CA GLU A 481 -26.18 -36.78 11.11
C GLU A 481 -25.49 -35.49 10.63
N LEU A 482 -24.35 -35.13 11.24
CA LEU A 482 -23.54 -33.99 10.81
C LEU A 482 -22.28 -34.46 10.07
N ALA A 483 -22.20 -34.19 8.77
CA ALA A 483 -21.01 -34.39 7.98
C ALA A 483 -20.13 -33.12 8.01
N VAL A 484 -18.91 -33.21 8.52
CA VAL A 484 -17.99 -32.06 8.69
C VAL A 484 -16.85 -32.10 7.68
N LYS A 485 -16.70 -31.04 6.88
CA LYS A 485 -15.54 -30.85 5.98
C LYS A 485 -14.49 -29.92 6.58
N GLY A 486 -13.41 -30.48 7.10
CA GLY A 486 -12.25 -29.70 7.54
C GLY A 486 -11.36 -30.47 8.50
N HIS A 487 -10.15 -29.96 8.70
CA HIS A 487 -9.15 -30.65 9.52
C HIS A 487 -9.07 -30.14 10.95
N ALA A 488 -9.30 -28.84 11.16
CA ALA A 488 -9.18 -28.23 12.47
C ALA A 488 -10.48 -28.40 13.28
N ARG A 489 -10.32 -28.48 14.60
CA ARG A 489 -11.39 -28.78 15.56
C ARG A 489 -11.24 -27.88 16.77
N GLU A 490 -12.36 -27.64 17.46
CA GLU A 490 -12.39 -27.19 18.86
C GLU A 490 -11.78 -28.27 19.79
N SER A 491 -12.14 -28.24 21.07
CA SER A 491 -11.70 -29.21 22.08
C SER A 491 -12.14 -30.65 21.75
N LEU A 492 -11.39 -31.62 22.28
CA LEU A 492 -11.78 -33.03 22.21
C LEU A 492 -13.15 -33.22 22.87
N GLY A 493 -14.03 -33.99 22.24
CA GLY A 493 -15.40 -34.21 22.73
C GLY A 493 -16.37 -33.05 22.50
N PHE A 494 -15.99 -32.01 21.75
CA PHE A 494 -16.82 -30.81 21.52
C PHE A 494 -18.28 -31.09 21.14
N TRP A 495 -18.53 -32.10 20.30
CA TRP A 495 -19.86 -32.47 19.81
C TRP A 495 -20.65 -33.43 20.72
N GLY A 496 -20.07 -33.88 21.84
CA GLY A 496 -20.70 -34.84 22.75
C GLY A 496 -21.10 -36.14 22.04
N ASN A 497 -22.35 -36.56 22.23
CA ASN A 497 -22.93 -37.79 21.67
C ASN A 497 -23.59 -37.60 20.29
N MET A 498 -23.45 -36.41 19.67
CA MET A 498 -24.03 -36.15 18.36
C MET A 498 -23.38 -37.03 17.29
N PRO A 499 -24.15 -37.61 16.35
CA PRO A 499 -23.59 -38.40 15.26
C PRO A 499 -22.88 -37.49 14.25
N VAL A 500 -21.58 -37.28 14.47
CA VAL A 500 -20.71 -36.45 13.63
C VAL A 500 -19.73 -37.31 12.83
N ARG A 501 -19.77 -37.17 11.50
CA ARG A 501 -18.83 -37.81 10.58
C ARG A 501 -17.86 -36.77 10.02
N PHE A 502 -16.59 -36.91 10.36
CA PHE A 502 -15.53 -36.08 9.77
C PHE A 502 -15.10 -36.65 8.43
N MET A 503 -15.19 -35.85 7.39
CA MET A 503 -15.00 -36.28 6.01
C MET A 503 -13.55 -36.27 5.58
N ALA A 504 -13.16 -37.25 4.76
CA ALA A 504 -11.85 -37.25 4.09
C ALA A 504 -11.78 -36.15 3.00
N PRO A 505 -10.57 -35.67 2.64
CA PRO A 505 -10.41 -34.74 1.52
C PRO A 505 -11.06 -35.25 0.23
N GLY A 506 -11.93 -34.44 -0.37
CA GLY A 506 -12.64 -34.78 -1.61
C GLY A 506 -13.91 -35.60 -1.44
N GLU A 507 -14.15 -36.19 -0.26
CA GLU A 507 -15.38 -36.93 0.04
C GLU A 507 -16.58 -35.97 0.06
N THR A 508 -17.73 -36.42 -0.43
CA THR A 508 -19.03 -35.73 -0.28
C THR A 508 -20.12 -36.78 -0.07
N PRO A 509 -21.06 -36.64 0.89
CA PRO A 509 -22.14 -37.61 1.05
C PRO A 509 -23.02 -37.63 -0.20
N ALA A 510 -23.51 -38.82 -0.58
CA ALA A 510 -24.34 -38.97 -1.78
C ALA A 510 -25.71 -38.27 -1.64
N MET A 511 -26.25 -38.21 -0.43
CA MET A 511 -27.49 -37.51 -0.11
C MET A 511 -27.27 -36.54 1.05
N LEU A 512 -27.83 -35.34 0.92
CA LEU A 512 -27.80 -34.29 1.93
C LEU A 512 -29.20 -33.70 2.11
N ALA A 513 -29.61 -33.51 3.35
CA ALA A 513 -30.79 -32.72 3.67
C ALA A 513 -30.56 -31.25 3.28
N GLY A 514 -29.34 -30.75 3.55
CA GLY A 514 -28.88 -29.42 3.17
C GLY A 514 -27.46 -29.12 3.66
N VAL A 515 -27.00 -27.91 3.36
CA VAL A 515 -25.69 -27.41 3.79
C VAL A 515 -25.88 -26.26 4.79
N VAL A 516 -25.19 -26.32 5.92
CA VAL A 516 -25.38 -25.37 7.02
C VAL A 516 -24.02 -24.77 7.40
N LEU A 517 -23.87 -23.46 7.31
CA LEU A 517 -22.67 -22.73 7.71
C LEU A 517 -23.04 -21.43 8.44
N PRO A 518 -23.29 -21.48 9.76
CA PRO A 518 -23.64 -20.32 10.56
C PRO A 518 -22.37 -19.56 10.97
N ALA A 519 -21.50 -19.25 10.01
CA ALA A 519 -20.18 -18.70 10.29
C ALA A 519 -20.24 -17.30 10.90
N LEU A 520 -19.27 -16.98 11.74
CA LEU A 520 -18.99 -15.59 12.14
C LEU A 520 -17.99 -14.96 11.17
N VAL A 521 -17.15 -15.80 10.55
CA VAL A 521 -16.11 -15.42 9.60
C VAL A 521 -16.05 -16.44 8.45
N GLU A 522 -16.52 -16.06 7.27
CA GLU A 522 -16.34 -16.83 6.04
C GLU A 522 -16.04 -15.92 4.85
N HIS A 523 -14.82 -15.97 4.36
CA HIS A 523 -14.34 -15.06 3.33
C HIS A 523 -14.59 -15.58 1.91
N GLN A 524 -14.64 -16.91 1.73
CA GLN A 524 -14.64 -17.52 0.42
C GLN A 524 -15.57 -18.75 0.41
N PRO A 525 -16.90 -18.55 0.38
CA PRO A 525 -17.94 -19.58 0.59
C PRO A 525 -18.11 -20.54 -0.62
N ARG A 526 -17.02 -21.09 -1.17
CA ARG A 526 -17.04 -21.91 -2.40
C ARG A 526 -17.94 -23.13 -2.31
N LEU A 527 -17.95 -23.80 -1.16
CA LEU A 527 -18.78 -24.98 -0.95
C LEU A 527 -20.26 -24.62 -0.82
N LEU A 528 -20.60 -23.43 -0.32
CA LEU A 528 -21.98 -22.93 -0.35
C LEU A 528 -22.43 -22.61 -1.77
N LEU A 529 -21.56 -21.96 -2.55
CA LEU A 529 -21.82 -21.70 -3.97
C LEU A 529 -22.00 -23.01 -4.76
N ALA A 530 -21.18 -24.03 -4.48
CA ALA A 530 -21.29 -25.35 -5.09
C ALA A 530 -22.57 -26.10 -4.67
N ALA A 531 -23.02 -25.93 -3.42
CA ALA A 531 -24.27 -26.49 -2.93
C ALA A 531 -25.48 -25.84 -3.62
N LEU A 532 -25.50 -24.51 -3.70
CA LEU A 532 -26.54 -23.76 -4.41
C LEU A 532 -26.59 -24.14 -5.89
N ALA A 533 -25.42 -24.29 -6.54
CA ALA A 533 -25.34 -24.75 -7.92
C ALA A 533 -25.84 -26.19 -8.13
N ALA A 534 -25.84 -27.02 -7.09
CA ALA A 534 -26.43 -28.36 -7.09
C ALA A 534 -27.93 -28.37 -6.73
N GLY A 535 -28.53 -27.20 -6.46
CA GLY A 535 -29.93 -27.10 -6.02
C GLY A 535 -30.17 -27.57 -4.58
N LEU A 536 -29.12 -27.70 -3.77
CA LEU A 536 -29.25 -28.05 -2.36
C LEU A 536 -29.65 -26.81 -1.55
N PRO A 537 -30.55 -26.95 -0.55
CA PRO A 537 -30.85 -25.87 0.37
C PRO A 537 -29.62 -25.55 1.23
N VAL A 538 -29.36 -24.26 1.40
CA VAL A 538 -28.25 -23.71 2.17
C VAL A 538 -28.77 -22.81 3.28
N ILE A 539 -28.35 -23.06 4.51
CA ILE A 539 -28.56 -22.17 5.65
C ILE A 539 -27.21 -21.54 5.98
N ALA A 540 -27.12 -20.21 5.99
CA ALA A 540 -25.89 -19.49 6.29
C ALA A 540 -26.16 -18.18 7.02
N THR A 541 -25.11 -17.55 7.52
CA THR A 541 -25.16 -16.19 8.07
C THR A 541 -24.76 -15.14 7.02
N PRO A 542 -25.10 -13.86 7.22
CA PRO A 542 -24.59 -12.74 6.41
C PRO A 542 -23.06 -12.71 6.31
N ALA A 543 -22.33 -13.15 7.33
CA ALA A 543 -20.87 -13.29 7.34
C ALA A 543 -20.29 -14.22 6.26
N CYS A 544 -21.12 -14.98 5.53
CA CYS A 544 -20.70 -15.73 4.36
C CYS A 544 -20.61 -14.88 3.07
N GLY A 545 -21.11 -13.64 3.08
CA GLY A 545 -20.92 -12.73 1.95
C GLY A 545 -21.73 -13.04 0.70
N LEU A 546 -22.79 -13.83 0.81
CA LEU A 546 -23.68 -14.18 -0.29
C LEU A 546 -24.87 -13.21 -0.35
N SER A 547 -25.26 -12.79 -1.56
CA SER A 547 -26.52 -12.08 -1.78
C SER A 547 -27.72 -13.03 -1.68
N ALA A 548 -28.85 -12.50 -1.19
CA ALA A 548 -30.11 -13.23 -1.14
C ALA A 548 -30.46 -13.84 -2.50
N ARG A 549 -30.81 -15.12 -2.51
CA ARG A 549 -31.05 -15.91 -3.73
C ARG A 549 -31.85 -17.18 -3.42
N PRO A 550 -32.50 -17.79 -4.42
CA PRO A 550 -33.20 -19.05 -4.23
C PRO A 550 -32.29 -20.14 -3.64
N GLY A 551 -32.83 -20.91 -2.70
CA GLY A 551 -32.10 -21.98 -2.02
C GLY A 551 -31.18 -21.51 -0.89
N LEU A 552 -31.03 -20.20 -0.65
CA LEU A 552 -30.27 -19.65 0.48
C LEU A 552 -31.20 -19.07 1.54
N THR A 553 -31.12 -19.60 2.75
CA THR A 553 -31.75 -19.05 3.95
C THR A 553 -30.67 -18.38 4.80
N LEU A 554 -30.82 -17.07 5.04
CA LEU A 554 -29.95 -16.32 5.92
C LEU A 554 -30.51 -16.29 7.34
N VAL A 555 -29.69 -16.64 8.33
CA VAL A 555 -30.01 -16.55 9.76
C VAL A 555 -29.06 -15.58 10.47
N PRO A 556 -29.47 -14.97 11.59
CA PRO A 556 -28.59 -14.12 12.39
C PRO A 556 -27.32 -14.87 12.86
N GLU A 557 -26.23 -14.11 13.05
CA GLU A 557 -24.99 -14.63 13.63
C GLU A 557 -25.19 -14.95 15.12
N ASP A 558 -24.61 -16.05 15.59
CA ASP A 558 -24.65 -16.51 16.99
C ASP A 558 -26.06 -16.62 17.59
N ASP A 559 -27.05 -17.00 16.76
CA ASP A 559 -28.45 -17.25 17.18
C ASP A 559 -28.82 -18.74 16.96
N PRO A 560 -28.61 -19.60 17.98
CA PRO A 560 -28.94 -21.02 17.90
C PRO A 560 -30.43 -21.30 17.69
N ALA A 561 -31.32 -20.41 18.18
CA ALA A 561 -32.76 -20.59 18.10
C ALA A 561 -33.26 -20.37 16.68
N ALA A 562 -32.86 -19.26 16.04
CA ALA A 562 -33.18 -19.00 14.64
C ALA A 562 -32.55 -20.05 13.71
N LEU A 563 -31.31 -20.46 14.00
CA LEU A 563 -30.65 -21.53 13.26
C LEU A 563 -31.41 -22.85 13.38
N ARG A 564 -31.84 -23.24 14.58
CA ARG A 564 -32.63 -24.45 14.81
C ARG A 564 -33.95 -24.41 14.04
N GLN A 565 -34.68 -23.30 14.11
CA GLN A 565 -35.93 -23.13 13.37
C GLN A 565 -35.74 -23.31 11.86
N ALA A 566 -34.66 -22.75 11.30
CA ALA A 566 -34.34 -22.92 9.88
C ALA A 566 -33.98 -24.37 9.53
N ILE A 567 -33.27 -25.08 10.42
CA ILE A 567 -32.91 -26.49 10.23
C ILE A 567 -34.15 -27.39 10.31
N GLU A 568 -35.04 -27.17 11.28
CA GLU A 568 -36.29 -27.93 11.41
C GLU A 568 -37.16 -27.74 10.16
N ALA A 569 -37.33 -26.49 9.69
CA ALA A 569 -38.06 -26.19 8.45
C ALA A 569 -37.43 -26.87 7.20
N LEU A 570 -36.12 -27.07 7.19
CA LEU A 570 -35.40 -27.75 6.11
C LEU A 570 -35.63 -29.27 6.13
N LEU A 571 -35.80 -29.87 7.32
CA LEU A 571 -35.93 -31.31 7.52
C LEU A 571 -37.36 -31.83 7.32
N GLY A 572 -38.36 -30.95 7.34
CA GLY A 572 -39.78 -31.29 7.26
C GLY A 572 -40.33 -31.61 8.64
#